data_AF-A0A947C5A9-F1
#
_entry.id   AF-A0A947C5A9-F1
#
_cell.length_a   1.000
_cell.length_b   1.000
_cell.length_c   1.000
_cell.angle_alpha   90.00
_cell.angle_beta   90.00
_cell.angle_gamma   90.00
#
_symmetry.space_group_name_H-M   'P 1'
#
loop_
_entity.id
_entity.type
_entity.pdbx_description
1 polymer ?
#
loop_
_entity_poly.entity_id
_entity_poly.type
_entity_poly.pdbx_seq_one_letter_code
_entity_poly.pdbx_strand_id
1 'polypeptide(L)'
;MKTEICERLGIEFPIFAFSHCRDVVAAVSRAGGLGVLGAVAYSPEQLELELKWIDEHVDGKPYGVDTVIPAKYIGKDQGDIGKEQLD
;
A
#
# COMPACT_ATOMS: atom_id res chain seq x y z
N MET A 1 -7.37 19.70 6.22
CA MET A 1 -6.12 20.49 6.15
C MET A 1 -5.46 20.14 4.83
N LYS A 2 -5.42 21.05 3.84
CA LYS A 2 -4.88 20.71 2.50
C LYS A 2 -3.40 21.03 2.43
N THR A 3 -2.57 20.00 2.51
CA THR A 3 -1.11 20.07 2.33
C THR A 3 -0.75 19.52 0.95
N GLU A 4 0.45 19.82 0.45
CA GLU A 4 0.94 19.29 -0.84
C GLU A 4 0.86 17.74 -0.87
N ILE A 5 1.18 17.07 0.24
CA ILE A 5 1.12 15.61 0.30
C ILE A 5 -0.32 15.07 0.22
N CYS A 6 -1.29 15.78 0.79
CA CYS A 6 -2.71 15.43 0.67
C CYS A 6 -3.17 15.52 -0.80
N GLU A 7 -2.75 16.55 -1.52
CA GLU A 7 -3.08 16.73 -2.94
C GLU A 7 -2.43 15.66 -3.82
N ARG A 8 -1.15 15.35 -3.58
CA ARG A 8 -0.40 14.35 -4.35
C ARG A 8 -0.95 12.93 -4.17
N LEU A 9 -1.44 12.59 -2.98
CA LEU A 9 -1.92 11.25 -2.65
C LEU A 9 -3.45 11.10 -2.74
N GLY A 10 -4.21 12.20 -2.89
CA GLY A 10 -5.67 12.14 -2.94
C GLY A 10 -6.34 11.85 -1.58
N ILE A 11 -5.74 12.33 -0.48
CA ILE A 11 -6.25 12.16 0.89
C ILE A 11 -6.69 13.50 1.50
N GLU A 12 -7.49 13.48 2.57
CA GLU A 12 -8.02 14.69 3.25
C GLU A 12 -7.12 15.15 4.40
N PHE A 13 -6.55 14.20 5.12
CA PHE A 13 -5.71 14.42 6.29
C PHE A 13 -4.34 13.79 6.07
N PRO A 14 -3.24 14.45 6.49
CA PRO A 14 -1.89 13.88 6.40
C PRO A 14 -1.66 12.86 7.53
N ILE A 15 -2.55 11.89 7.66
CA ILE A 15 -2.51 10.82 8.66
C ILE A 15 -2.24 9.51 7.94
N PHE A 16 -1.14 8.87 8.32
CA PHE A 16 -0.69 7.60 7.76
C PHE A 16 -0.81 6.55 8.86
N ALA A 17 -1.64 5.53 8.66
CA ALA A 17 -1.92 4.52 9.67
C ALA A 17 -1.46 3.14 9.22
N PHE A 18 -0.27 2.76 9.68
CA PHE A 18 0.25 1.41 9.50
C PHE A 18 -0.52 0.41 10.35
N SER A 19 -0.94 -0.70 9.74
CA SER A 19 -1.63 -1.79 10.42
C SER A 19 -1.43 -3.12 9.69
N HIS A 20 -1.48 -4.23 10.43
CA HIS A 20 -1.61 -5.57 9.86
C HIS A 20 -3.07 -6.01 9.69
N CYS A 21 -4.02 -5.22 10.18
CA CYS A 21 -5.45 -5.49 10.07
C CYS A 21 -6.05 -4.68 8.91
N ARG A 22 -6.53 -5.39 7.89
CA ARG A 22 -7.20 -4.81 6.71
C ARG A 22 -8.38 -3.90 7.05
N ASP A 23 -9.14 -4.22 8.09
CA ASP A 23 -10.29 -3.42 8.53
C ASP A 23 -9.86 -2.02 8.99
N VAL A 24 -8.73 -1.93 9.71
CA VAL A 24 -8.15 -0.65 10.14
C VAL A 24 -7.67 0.15 8.94
N VAL A 25 -7.00 -0.50 7.98
CA VAL A 25 -6.54 0.14 6.73
C VAL A 25 -7.72 0.75 5.99
N ALA A 26 -8.77 -0.06 5.74
CA ALA A 26 -9.96 0.40 5.03
C ALA A 26 -10.69 1.53 5.77
N ALA A 27 -10.83 1.42 7.09
CA ALA A 27 -11.47 2.44 7.91
C ALA A 27 -10.73 3.79 7.86
N VAL A 28 -9.40 3.79 7.94
CA VAL A 28 -8.61 5.02 7.86
C VAL A 28 -8.70 5.66 6.49
N SER A 29 -8.62 4.86 5.41
CA SER A 29 -8.77 5.35 4.04
C SER A 29 -10.15 5.98 3.80
N ARG A 30 -11.24 5.34 4.26
CA ARG A 30 -12.60 5.92 4.18
C ARG A 30 -12.73 7.22 4.99
N ALA A 31 -12.03 7.32 6.13
CA ALA A 31 -12.03 8.51 6.97
C ALA A 31 -11.17 9.67 6.42
N GLY A 32 -10.53 9.50 5.26
CA GLY A 32 -9.75 10.54 4.59
C GLY A 32 -8.27 10.57 4.96
N GLY A 33 -7.76 9.59 5.71
CA GLY A 33 -6.33 9.34 5.86
C GLY A 33 -5.79 8.37 4.82
N LEU A 34 -4.55 7.92 4.99
CA LEU A 34 -3.96 6.82 4.23
C LEU A 34 -3.76 5.61 5.16
N GLY A 35 -4.63 4.60 5.06
CA GLY A 35 -4.37 3.31 5.67
C GLY A 35 -3.20 2.63 4.96
N VAL A 36 -2.30 1.96 5.68
CA VAL A 36 -1.14 1.28 5.11
C VAL A 36 -1.07 -0.16 5.62
N LEU A 37 -1.18 -1.13 4.71
CA LEU A 37 -1.11 -2.56 5.02
C LEU A 37 0.35 -3.02 5.09
N GLY A 38 0.77 -3.60 6.22
CA GLY A 38 2.05 -4.29 6.31
C GLY A 38 2.01 -5.65 5.59
N ALA A 39 2.73 -5.79 4.48
CA ALA A 39 2.60 -6.91 3.54
C ALA A 39 3.63 -8.04 3.70
N VAL A 40 4.66 -7.84 4.53
CA VAL A 40 5.84 -8.75 4.63
C VAL A 40 5.49 -10.20 4.97
N ALA A 41 4.40 -10.42 5.71
CA ALA A 41 4.02 -11.74 6.21
C ALA A 41 3.17 -12.56 5.23
N TYR A 42 2.75 -11.98 4.10
CA TYR A 42 1.85 -12.65 3.15
C TYR A 42 2.63 -13.35 2.03
N SER A 43 2.13 -14.51 1.58
CA SER A 43 2.43 -14.99 0.24
C SER A 43 1.79 -14.06 -0.81
N PRO A 44 2.22 -14.09 -2.08
CA PRO A 44 1.59 -13.29 -3.14
C PRO A 44 0.07 -13.53 -3.25
N GLU A 45 -0.37 -14.78 -3.12
CA GLU A 45 -1.79 -15.15 -3.19
C GLU A 45 -2.57 -14.63 -1.99
N GLN A 46 -1.98 -14.68 -0.79
CA GLN A 46 -2.59 -14.11 0.40
C GLN A 46 -2.68 -12.59 0.29
N LEU A 47 -1.63 -11.94 -0.20
CA LEU A 47 -1.62 -10.49 -0.39
C LEU A 47 -2.71 -10.06 -1.38
N GLU A 48 -2.85 -10.75 -2.51
CA GLU A 48 -3.93 -10.50 -3.49
C GLU A 48 -5.32 -10.56 -2.85
N LEU A 49 -5.57 -11.57 -2.01
CA LEU A 49 -6.86 -11.69 -1.30
C LEU A 49 -7.12 -10.53 -0.35
N GLU A 50 -6.09 -10.09 0.38
CA GLU A 50 -6.21 -8.96 1.29
C GLU A 50 -6.38 -7.62 0.56
N LEU A 51 -5.64 -7.40 -0.53
CA LEU A 51 -5.75 -6.18 -1.34
C LEU A 51 -7.12 -6.08 -2.00
N LYS A 52 -7.62 -7.16 -2.59
CA LYS A 52 -8.96 -7.20 -3.17
C LYS A 52 -10.04 -6.89 -2.13
N TRP A 53 -9.90 -7.44 -0.92
CA TRP A 53 -10.82 -7.12 0.16
C TRP A 53 -10.75 -5.62 0.51
N ILE A 54 -9.55 -5.04 0.62
CA ILE A 54 -9.40 -3.61 0.90
C ILE A 54 -10.04 -2.76 -0.21
N ASP A 55 -9.79 -3.07 -1.48
CA ASP A 55 -10.39 -2.37 -2.63
C ASP A 55 -11.92 -2.31 -2.56
N GLU A 56 -12.55 -3.43 -2.21
CA GLU A 56 -14.01 -3.54 -2.03
C GLU A 56 -14.54 -2.71 -0.84
N HIS A 57 -13.68 -2.31 0.10
CA HIS A 57 -14.07 -1.68 1.36
C HIS A 57 -13.53 -0.24 1.55
N VAL A 58 -12.74 0.30 0.62
CA VAL A 58 -12.19 1.68 0.73
C VAL A 58 -13.06 2.75 0.05
N ASP A 59 -14.18 2.39 -0.57
CA ASP A 59 -15.05 3.32 -1.32
C ASP A 59 -14.29 4.14 -2.37
N GLY A 60 -13.33 3.49 -3.05
CA GLY A 60 -12.46 4.13 -4.04
C GLY A 60 -11.43 5.11 -3.47
N LYS A 61 -11.23 5.15 -2.14
CA LYS A 61 -10.19 5.94 -1.48
C LYS A 61 -8.83 5.23 -1.54
N PRO A 62 -7.73 5.99 -1.64
CA PRO A 62 -6.39 5.40 -1.71
C PRO A 62 -5.98 4.74 -0.38
N TYR A 63 -5.10 3.74 -0.48
CA TYR A 63 -4.40 3.13 0.64
C TYR A 63 -2.97 2.75 0.20
N GLY A 64 -2.10 2.48 1.16
CA GLY A 64 -0.71 2.09 0.93
C GLY A 64 -0.46 0.62 1.26
N VAL A 65 0.64 0.10 0.72
CA VAL A 65 1.18 -1.23 1.03
C VAL A 65 2.64 -1.05 1.45
N ASP A 66 2.98 -1.50 2.65
CA ASP A 66 4.34 -1.48 3.18
C ASP A 66 4.97 -2.86 3.04
N THR A 67 6.07 -2.93 2.30
CA THR A 67 6.83 -4.17 2.10
C THR A 67 8.31 -3.92 2.35
N VAL A 68 9.06 -4.97 2.64
CA VAL A 68 10.50 -4.88 2.88
C VAL A 68 11.24 -5.25 1.62
N ILE A 69 12.08 -4.33 1.15
CA ILE A 69 13.08 -4.61 0.12
C ILE A 69 14.36 -5.02 0.84
N PRO A 70 14.72 -6.32 0.87
CA PRO A 70 15.90 -6.75 1.59
C PRO A 70 17.18 -6.24 0.91
N ALA A 71 18.20 -5.92 1.71
CA ALA A 71 19.49 -5.46 1.19
C ALA A 71 20.22 -6.52 0.34
N LYS A 72 19.82 -7.78 0.43
CA LYS A 72 20.27 -8.90 -0.41
C LYS A 72 19.04 -9.70 -0.85
N TYR A 73 18.88 -9.87 -2.16
CA TYR A 73 17.86 -10.71 -2.76
C TYR A 73 18.38 -11.37 -4.04
N ILE A 74 17.71 -12.43 -4.48
CA ILE A 74 18.03 -13.13 -5.72
C ILE A 74 17.78 -12.17 -6.89
N GLY A 75 18.80 -11.89 -7.70
CA GLY A 75 18.72 -10.94 -8.82
C GLY A 75 19.30 -9.54 -8.53
N LYS A 76 19.75 -9.26 -7.29
CA LYS A 76 20.40 -7.97 -6.97
C LYS A 76 21.57 -7.62 -7.89
N ASP A 77 22.35 -8.62 -8.31
CA ASP A 77 23.50 -8.43 -9.19
C ASP A 77 23.13 -8.35 -10.69
N GLN A 78 21.85 -8.58 -11.03
CA GLN A 78 21.34 -8.53 -12.41
C GLN A 78 20.86 -7.13 -12.82
N GLY A 79 20.94 -6.15 -11.91
CA GLY A 79 20.47 -4.79 -12.13
C GLY A 79 18.95 -4.64 -11.92
N ASP A 80 18.48 -3.40 -11.82
CA ASP A 80 17.05 -3.12 -11.71
C ASP A 80 16.32 -3.55 -12.99
N ILE A 81 15.11 -4.06 -12.80
CA ILE A 81 14.22 -4.41 -13.91
C ILE A 81 13.83 -3.11 -14.63
N GLY A 82 14.16 -3.02 -15.92
CA GLY A 82 13.78 -1.90 -16.76
C GLY A 82 12.27 -1.87 -16.96
N LYS A 83 11.71 -0.67 -17.16
CA LYS A 83 10.26 -0.49 -17.36
C LYS A 83 9.66 -1.38 -18.47
N GLU A 84 10.46 -1.72 -19.47
CA GLU A 84 10.09 -2.55 -20.62
C GLU A 84 9.87 -4.04 -20.27
N GLN A 85 10.22 -4.45 -19.06
CA GLN A 85 10.13 -5.83 -18.58
C GLN A 85 8.98 -6.01 -17.57
N LEU A 86 8.18 -4.97 -17.34
CA LEU A 86 7.06 -4.95 -16.39
C LEU A 86 5.68 -5.13 -17.07
N ASP A 87 5.67 -5.37 -18.39
CA ASP A 87 4.45 -5.61 -19.18
C ASP A 87 3.93 -7.06 -19.08
#